data_AF-A0A7X4JNQ9-F1
#
_entry.id   AF-A0A7X4JNQ9-F1
#
_cell.length_a   1.000
_cell.length_b   1.000
_cell.length_c   1.000
_cell.angle_alpha   90.00
_cell.angle_beta   90.00
_cell.angle_gamma   90.00
#
_symmetry.space_group_name_H-M   'P 1'
#
loop_
_entity.id
_entity.type
_entity.pdbx_description
1 polymer ?
#
loop_
_entity_poly.entity_id
_entity_poly.type
_entity_poly.pdbx_seq_one_letter_code
_entity_poly.pdbx_strand_id
1 'polypeptide(L)'
;MSGRTDDASACWLGALNKVRKIATALLDQQLWCWGQEIRRADGNALLAYGFTKHRPPEGKHGSTAYEWRGSGRSRAILWGFGFFYGDGDRGGLFLQRYKFAPKQTAAVDFSLPIWKPEQLPELTHPRDVDAWHSVFNLLTQGLAWIGDYEQWIISEYGLDYRQRCTDAWKKKCIPAHEMAAKWHELVEYLLSQPKSN
;
A
#
# COMPACT_ATOMS: atom_id res chain seq x y z
N MET A 1 33.60 12.45 -9.25
CA MET A 1 32.25 13.04 -9.05
C MET A 1 31.33 12.02 -8.39
N SER A 2 31.57 11.66 -7.12
CA SER A 2 30.87 10.56 -6.41
C SER A 2 30.10 11.02 -5.16
N GLY A 3 29.99 12.33 -4.91
CA GLY A 3 29.54 12.84 -3.61
C GLY A 3 28.09 13.34 -3.52
N ARG A 4 27.33 13.44 -4.62
CA ARG A 4 25.95 14.00 -4.61
C ARG A 4 24.85 12.95 -4.50
N THR A 5 25.08 11.74 -5.02
CA THR A 5 24.10 10.64 -5.01
C THR A 5 23.84 10.09 -3.61
N ASP A 6 24.85 10.16 -2.73
CA ASP A 6 24.79 9.59 -1.38
C ASP A 6 23.98 10.47 -0.42
N ASP A 7 24.08 11.79 -0.55
CA ASP A 7 23.37 12.77 0.30
C ASP A 7 21.86 12.81 -0.01
N ALA A 8 21.54 12.72 -1.30
CA ALA A 8 20.18 12.63 -1.80
C ALA A 8 19.41 11.41 -1.26
N SER A 9 20.05 10.24 -1.40
CA SER A 9 19.52 8.97 -0.89
C SER A 9 19.38 8.97 0.63
N ALA A 10 20.29 9.65 1.34
CA ALA A 10 20.23 9.79 2.79
C ALA A 10 19.01 10.60 3.26
N CYS A 11 18.61 11.65 2.53
CA CYS A 11 17.41 12.44 2.84
C CYS A 11 16.14 11.57 2.81
N TRP A 12 15.96 10.81 1.73
CA TRP A 12 14.82 9.90 1.57
C TRP A 12 14.80 8.76 2.59
N LEU A 13 15.96 8.17 2.85
CA LEU A 13 16.07 7.17 3.91
C LEU A 13 15.72 7.76 5.29
N GLY A 14 16.17 8.98 5.57
CA GLY A 14 15.82 9.72 6.78
C GLY A 14 14.31 9.93 6.92
N ALA A 15 13.67 10.38 5.85
CA ALA A 15 12.22 10.56 5.78
C ALA A 15 11.45 9.24 6.03
N LEU A 16 11.82 8.16 5.33
CA LEU A 16 11.21 6.85 5.53
C LEU A 16 11.41 6.35 6.96
N ASN A 17 12.61 6.52 7.51
CA ASN A 17 12.92 6.10 8.87
C ASN A 17 12.05 6.82 9.91
N LYS A 18 11.74 8.11 9.69
CA LYS A 18 10.88 8.90 10.59
C LYS A 18 9.45 8.35 10.63
N VAL A 19 8.87 8.00 9.48
CA VAL A 19 7.49 7.52 9.39
C VAL A 19 7.34 6.02 9.57
N ARG A 20 8.42 5.25 9.42
CA ARG A 20 8.40 3.77 9.37
C ARG A 20 7.60 3.12 10.49
N LYS A 21 7.72 3.59 11.74
CA LYS A 21 7.02 2.99 12.88
C LYS A 21 5.50 3.14 12.74
N ILE A 22 5.03 4.37 12.49
CA ILE A 22 3.60 4.65 12.36
C ILE A 22 3.02 4.02 11.10
N ALA A 23 3.74 4.10 9.97
CA ALA A 23 3.31 3.56 8.70
C ALA A 23 3.29 2.01 8.70
N THR A 24 4.21 1.35 9.42
CA THR A 24 4.15 -0.10 9.63
C THR A 24 2.90 -0.52 10.41
N ALA A 25 2.59 0.21 11.49
CA ALA A 25 1.41 -0.07 12.30
C ALA A 25 0.12 0.18 11.53
N LEU A 26 0.03 1.30 10.80
CA LEU A 26 -1.14 1.66 10.01
C LEU A 26 -1.33 0.71 8.80
N LEU A 27 -0.26 0.26 8.14
CA LEU A 27 -0.36 -0.74 7.07
C LEU A 27 -0.84 -2.11 7.58
N ASP A 28 -0.34 -2.58 8.73
CA ASP A 28 -0.88 -3.80 9.33
C ASP A 28 -2.37 -3.59 9.64
N GLN A 29 -2.70 -2.46 10.29
CA GLN A 29 -4.09 -2.06 10.57
C GLN A 29 -5.00 -2.13 9.36
N GLN A 30 -4.54 -1.55 8.25
CA GLN A 30 -5.26 -1.53 6.99
C GLN A 30 -5.47 -2.94 6.42
N LEU A 31 -4.43 -3.77 6.45
CA LEU A 31 -4.50 -5.15 5.92
C LEU A 31 -5.54 -6.01 6.64
N TRP A 32 -5.75 -5.83 7.94
CA TRP A 32 -6.86 -6.52 8.58
C TRP A 32 -8.22 -5.88 8.37
N CYS A 33 -8.31 -4.56 8.20
CA CYS A 33 -9.58 -3.97 7.80
C CYS A 33 -10.03 -4.52 6.44
N TRP A 34 -9.13 -4.60 5.45
CA TRP A 34 -9.39 -5.31 4.19
C TRP A 34 -9.84 -6.76 4.43
N GLY A 35 -9.23 -7.45 5.40
CA GLY A 35 -9.67 -8.78 5.83
C GLY A 35 -11.09 -8.83 6.42
N GLN A 36 -11.55 -7.77 7.09
CA GLN A 36 -12.93 -7.63 7.56
C GLN A 36 -13.88 -7.33 6.40
N GLU A 37 -13.50 -6.40 5.52
CA GLU A 37 -14.26 -6.03 4.31
C GLU A 37 -14.53 -7.23 3.38
N ILE A 38 -13.60 -8.19 3.34
CA ILE A 38 -13.76 -9.45 2.60
C ILE A 38 -14.77 -10.40 3.26
N ARG A 39 -14.85 -10.39 4.60
CA ARG A 39 -15.65 -11.32 5.42
C ARG A 39 -17.02 -10.78 5.82
N ARG A 40 -17.37 -9.57 5.39
CA ARG A 40 -18.68 -8.96 5.64
C ARG A 40 -19.80 -9.88 5.17
N ALA A 41 -20.86 -9.95 5.99
CA ALA A 41 -22.05 -10.73 5.69
C ALA A 41 -22.81 -10.19 4.47
N ASP A 42 -22.85 -8.85 4.33
CA ASP A 42 -23.59 -8.15 3.27
C ASP A 42 -22.81 -8.07 1.94
N GLY A 43 -21.79 -8.91 1.77
CA GLY A 43 -20.95 -8.93 0.58
C GLY A 43 -19.60 -8.26 0.75
N ASN A 44 -18.73 -8.49 -0.23
CA ASN A 44 -17.33 -8.10 -0.17
C ASN A 44 -17.13 -6.63 -0.57
N ALA A 45 -16.68 -5.78 0.37
CA ALA A 45 -16.55 -4.34 0.12
C ALA A 45 -15.49 -4.01 -0.94
N LEU A 46 -14.43 -4.81 -1.06
CA LEU A 46 -13.42 -4.61 -2.11
C LEU A 46 -14.05 -4.80 -3.50
N LEU A 47 -14.90 -5.82 -3.67
CA LEU A 47 -15.60 -6.03 -4.94
C LEU A 47 -16.54 -4.87 -5.25
N ALA A 48 -17.26 -4.36 -4.25
CA ALA A 48 -18.12 -3.18 -4.40
C ALA A 48 -17.32 -1.91 -4.79
N TYR A 49 -16.09 -1.78 -4.29
CA TYR A 49 -15.17 -0.70 -4.70
C TYR A 49 -14.65 -0.83 -6.14
N GLY A 50 -14.82 -2.00 -6.77
CA GLY A 50 -14.34 -2.27 -8.13
C GLY A 50 -13.09 -3.16 -8.20
N PHE A 51 -12.74 -3.87 -7.13
CA PHE A 51 -11.71 -4.90 -7.21
C PHE A 51 -12.21 -6.14 -7.96
N THR A 52 -11.29 -6.77 -8.69
CA THR A 52 -11.41 -8.14 -9.19
C THR A 52 -10.67 -9.10 -8.25
N LYS A 53 -11.16 -10.34 -8.15
CA LYS A 53 -10.65 -11.34 -7.20
C LYS A 53 -10.02 -12.52 -7.90
N HIS A 54 -8.79 -12.84 -7.52
CA HIS A 54 -8.00 -13.93 -8.06
C HIS A 54 -7.65 -14.94 -6.95
N ARG A 55 -8.36 -16.07 -6.91
CA ARG A 55 -8.14 -17.11 -5.90
C ARG A 55 -7.00 -18.07 -6.30
N PRO A 56 -6.31 -18.68 -5.34
CA PRO A 56 -5.50 -19.86 -5.63
C PRO A 56 -6.38 -20.99 -6.20
N PRO A 57 -5.83 -21.84 -7.08
CA PRO A 57 -6.50 -23.06 -7.51
C PRO A 57 -6.90 -23.93 -6.33
N GLU A 58 -7.95 -24.72 -6.49
CA GLU A 58 -8.43 -25.63 -5.46
C GLU A 58 -7.30 -26.54 -4.94
N GLY A 59 -7.27 -26.75 -3.62
CA GLY A 59 -6.23 -27.54 -2.96
C GLY A 59 -4.86 -26.85 -2.86
N LYS A 60 -4.66 -25.65 -3.42
CA LYS A 60 -3.38 -24.92 -3.29
C LYS A 60 -3.42 -23.87 -2.20
N HIS A 61 -2.36 -23.82 -1.39
CA HIS A 61 -2.17 -22.78 -0.39
C HIS A 61 -1.67 -21.47 -1.02
N GLY A 62 -2.25 -20.35 -0.59
CA GLY A 62 -1.81 -19.02 -0.99
C GLY A 62 -2.81 -17.94 -0.59
N SER A 63 -2.41 -16.68 -0.75
CA SER A 63 -3.29 -15.53 -0.59
C SER A 63 -4.16 -15.36 -1.82
N THR A 64 -5.43 -14.99 -1.63
CA THR A 64 -6.24 -14.41 -2.70
C THR A 64 -5.68 -13.03 -3.03
N ALA A 65 -5.50 -12.73 -4.31
CA ALA A 65 -5.17 -11.38 -4.77
C ALA A 65 -6.47 -10.63 -5.08
N TYR A 66 -6.57 -9.38 -4.61
CA TYR A 66 -7.59 -8.45 -5.05
C TYR A 66 -6.91 -7.37 -5.88
N GLU A 67 -7.33 -7.21 -7.13
CA GLU A 67 -6.78 -6.23 -8.05
C GLU A 67 -7.80 -5.13 -8.38
N TRP A 68 -7.40 -3.88 -8.18
CA TRP A 68 -8.12 -2.70 -8.64
C TRP A 68 -7.33 -2.03 -9.75
N ARG A 69 -8.05 -1.56 -10.77
CA ARG A 69 -7.51 -0.82 -11.91
C ARG A 69 -8.18 0.55 -11.94
N GLY A 70 -7.38 1.61 -11.85
CA GLY A 70 -7.86 2.98 -11.89
C GLY A 70 -8.05 3.51 -13.30
N SER A 71 -8.50 4.76 -13.43
CA SER A 71 -8.44 5.50 -14.69
C SER A 71 -6.98 5.70 -15.08
N GLY A 72 -6.60 5.30 -16.30
CA GLY A 72 -5.21 5.33 -16.77
C GLY A 72 -4.52 3.97 -16.61
N ARG A 73 -3.23 3.98 -16.23
CA ARG A 73 -2.41 2.77 -16.03
C ARG A 73 -2.10 2.48 -14.55
N SER A 74 -2.82 3.12 -13.63
CA SER A 74 -2.64 2.90 -12.19
C SER A 74 -3.32 1.62 -11.73
N ARG A 75 -2.70 0.92 -10.78
CA ARG A 75 -3.17 -0.37 -10.28
C ARG A 75 -2.84 -0.52 -8.81
N ALA A 76 -3.77 -1.09 -8.06
CA ALA A 76 -3.55 -1.54 -6.69
C ALA A 76 -3.79 -3.04 -6.59
N ILE A 77 -2.92 -3.77 -5.90
CA ILE A 77 -3.10 -5.20 -5.64
C ILE A 77 -2.92 -5.48 -4.15
N LEU A 78 -3.90 -6.17 -3.57
CA LEU A 78 -3.96 -6.50 -2.15
C LEU A 78 -3.79 -8.01 -1.96
N TRP A 79 -2.94 -8.39 -1.01
CA TRP A 79 -2.80 -9.75 -0.51
C TRP A 79 -2.80 -9.75 1.02
N GLY A 80 -2.95 -10.94 1.63
CA GLY A 80 -2.74 -11.10 3.06
C GLY A 80 -1.29 -10.81 3.53
N PHE A 81 -0.33 -10.79 2.59
CA PHE A 81 1.09 -10.56 2.86
C PHE A 81 1.60 -9.16 2.47
N GLY A 82 0.78 -8.30 1.85
CA GLY A 82 1.25 -6.98 1.44
C GLY A 82 0.35 -6.26 0.45
N PHE A 83 0.86 -5.13 -0.01
CA PHE A 83 0.22 -4.19 -0.90
C PHE A 83 1.16 -3.87 -2.06
N PHE A 84 0.62 -3.81 -3.27
CA PHE A 84 1.32 -3.31 -4.45
C PHE A 84 0.57 -2.13 -5.04
N TYR A 85 1.31 -1.11 -5.45
CA TYR A 85 0.82 0.01 -6.24
C TYR A 85 1.69 0.23 -7.47
N GLY A 86 1.08 0.26 -8.65
CA GLY A 86 1.77 0.47 -9.91
C GLY A 86 1.23 1.69 -10.63
N ASP A 87 2.12 2.33 -11.39
CA ASP A 87 1.78 3.40 -12.32
C ASP A 87 2.51 3.16 -13.66
N GLY A 88 1.75 3.28 -14.75
CA GLY A 88 2.09 2.94 -16.15
C GLY A 88 3.52 3.20 -16.57
N ASP A 89 4.02 4.36 -16.19
CA ASP A 89 5.26 4.91 -16.72
C ASP A 89 6.39 4.90 -15.68
N ARG A 90 6.12 4.42 -14.45
CA ARG A 90 7.02 4.55 -13.30
C ARG A 90 7.41 3.23 -12.64
N GLY A 91 6.81 2.12 -13.07
CA GLY A 91 7.03 0.81 -12.46
C GLY A 91 6.02 0.53 -11.36
N GLY A 92 6.44 -0.31 -10.42
CA GLY A 92 5.63 -0.78 -9.32
C GLY A 92 6.33 -0.66 -7.99
N LEU A 93 5.54 -0.43 -6.94
CA LEU A 93 5.96 -0.40 -5.55
C LEU A 93 5.29 -1.54 -4.80
N PHE A 94 6.08 -2.27 -4.01
CA PHE A 94 5.59 -3.25 -3.07
C PHE A 94 5.89 -2.86 -1.61
N LEU A 95 4.86 -2.97 -0.76
CA LEU A 95 4.94 -2.85 0.70
C LEU A 95 4.58 -4.19 1.34
N GLN A 96 5.54 -4.78 2.05
CA GLN A 96 5.33 -6.03 2.76
C GLN A 96 4.58 -5.79 4.08
N ARG A 97 3.67 -6.70 4.43
CA ARG A 97 3.05 -6.72 5.75
C ARG A 97 4.12 -6.79 6.85
N TYR A 98 3.96 -5.97 7.89
CA TYR A 98 4.89 -5.80 9.02
C TYR A 98 6.23 -5.13 8.70
N LYS A 99 6.49 -4.74 7.45
CA LYS A 99 7.72 -4.03 7.07
C LYS A 99 7.38 -2.86 6.16
N PHE A 100 7.41 -1.66 6.71
CA PHE A 100 7.35 -0.45 5.89
C PHE A 100 8.72 -0.16 5.25
N ALA A 101 9.11 -1.03 4.33
CA ALA A 101 10.35 -0.99 3.56
C ALA A 101 9.98 -1.07 2.07
N PRO A 102 9.75 0.08 1.42
CA PRO A 102 9.35 0.14 0.02
C PRO A 102 10.37 -0.57 -0.88
N LYS A 103 9.88 -1.45 -1.76
CA LYS A 103 10.68 -2.08 -2.82
C LYS A 103 10.08 -1.74 -4.18
N GLN A 104 10.92 -1.50 -5.17
CA GLN A 104 10.50 -1.20 -6.53
C GLN A 104 10.62 -2.42 -7.44
N THR A 105 9.85 -2.40 -8.51
CA THR A 105 9.99 -3.29 -9.65
C THR A 105 9.75 -2.52 -10.94
N ALA A 106 10.47 -2.89 -12.01
CA ALA A 106 10.20 -2.36 -13.34
C ALA A 106 8.90 -2.92 -13.94
N ALA A 107 8.40 -4.04 -13.40
CA ALA A 107 7.16 -4.65 -13.86
C ALA A 107 5.95 -3.82 -13.39
N VAL A 108 5.38 -3.07 -14.31
CA VAL A 108 4.11 -2.34 -14.09
C VAL A 108 2.93 -3.30 -14.23
N ASP A 109 3.03 -4.21 -15.19
CA ASP A 109 2.06 -5.26 -15.43
C ASP A 109 2.75 -6.61 -15.30
N PHE A 110 2.36 -7.36 -14.28
CA PHE A 110 2.68 -8.78 -14.18
C PHE A 110 1.39 -9.57 -14.20
N SER A 111 1.46 -10.71 -14.90
CA SER A 111 0.35 -11.63 -15.04
C SER A 111 -0.09 -12.10 -13.67
N LEU A 112 -1.26 -11.64 -13.25
CA LEU A 112 -1.98 -12.32 -12.20
C LEU A 112 -2.44 -13.68 -12.73
N PRO A 113 -2.51 -14.70 -11.86
CA PRO A 113 -2.53 -14.57 -10.40
C PRO A 113 -1.18 -14.79 -9.68
N ILE A 114 -0.95 -13.98 -8.64
CA ILE A 114 0.14 -14.14 -7.65
C ILE A 114 -0.49 -14.51 -6.32
N TRP A 115 -0.05 -15.62 -5.72
CA TRP A 115 -0.61 -16.13 -4.46
C TRP A 115 0.40 -16.15 -3.31
N LYS A 116 1.69 -16.09 -3.62
CA LYS A 116 2.78 -16.09 -2.64
C LYS A 116 3.82 -15.00 -2.96
N PRO A 117 4.56 -14.50 -1.95
CA PRO A 117 5.58 -13.48 -2.17
C PRO A 117 6.66 -13.89 -3.18
N GLU A 118 7.00 -15.18 -3.27
CA GLU A 118 8.05 -15.68 -4.16
C GLU A 118 7.66 -15.63 -5.65
N GLN A 119 6.38 -15.39 -5.94
CA GLN A 119 5.86 -15.23 -7.31
C GLN A 119 5.86 -13.76 -7.76
N LEU A 120 6.22 -12.82 -6.89
CA LEU A 120 6.37 -11.42 -7.26
C LEU A 120 7.52 -11.26 -8.27
N PRO A 121 7.42 -10.29 -9.20
CA PRO A 121 8.54 -9.93 -10.05
C PRO A 121 9.75 -9.50 -9.20
N GLU A 122 10.92 -9.37 -9.82
CA GLU A 122 12.11 -8.94 -9.09
C GLU A 122 11.86 -7.60 -8.38
N LEU A 123 12.04 -7.64 -7.06
CA LEU A 123 11.89 -6.51 -6.16
C LEU A 123 13.27 -6.02 -5.73
N THR A 124 13.60 -4.78 -6.08
CA THR A 124 14.89 -4.16 -5.75
C THR A 124 14.72 -3.00 -4.79
N HIS A 125 15.79 -2.68 -4.07
CA HIS A 125 15.89 -1.39 -3.38
C HIS A 125 16.34 -0.33 -4.39
N PRO A 126 15.84 0.92 -4.29
CA PRO A 126 16.33 2.01 -5.10
C PRO A 126 17.83 2.22 -4.86
N ARG A 127 18.59 2.35 -5.96
CA ARG A 127 20.07 2.43 -5.93
C ARG A 127 20.60 3.82 -6.28
N ASP A 128 19.81 4.60 -7.01
CA ASP A 128 20.16 5.93 -7.48
C ASP A 128 19.01 6.92 -7.23
N VAL A 129 19.27 8.19 -7.53
CA VAL A 129 18.38 9.31 -7.25
C VAL A 129 17.05 9.19 -8.02
N ASP A 130 17.09 8.75 -9.27
CA ASP A 130 15.90 8.59 -10.10
C ASP A 130 15.02 7.44 -9.60
N ALA A 131 15.62 6.33 -9.21
CA ALA A 131 14.93 5.21 -8.57
C ALA A 131 14.25 5.65 -7.26
N TRP A 132 14.94 6.43 -6.44
CA TRP A 132 14.35 6.98 -5.22
C TRP A 132 13.20 7.95 -5.50
N HIS A 133 13.33 8.81 -6.51
CA HIS A 133 12.24 9.67 -6.98
C HIS A 133 11.03 8.84 -7.41
N SER A 134 11.24 7.78 -8.19
CA SER A 134 10.15 6.90 -8.61
C SER A 134 9.48 6.23 -7.42
N VAL A 135 10.26 5.65 -6.50
CA VAL A 135 9.77 5.01 -5.27
C VAL A 135 8.94 5.98 -4.42
N PHE A 136 9.41 7.21 -4.21
CA PHE A 136 8.68 8.20 -3.42
C PHE A 136 7.38 8.65 -4.08
N ASN A 137 7.40 8.83 -5.41
CA ASN A 137 6.19 9.16 -6.15
C ASN A 137 5.16 8.02 -6.07
N LEU A 138 5.57 6.77 -6.31
CA LEU A 138 4.69 5.61 -6.20
C LEU A 138 4.20 5.40 -4.76
N LEU A 139 5.06 5.63 -3.78
CA LEU A 139 4.71 5.50 -2.36
C LEU A 139 3.65 6.51 -1.99
N THR A 140 3.87 7.79 -2.26
CA THR A 140 2.90 8.84 -1.92
C THR A 140 1.57 8.65 -2.63
N GLN A 141 1.57 8.24 -3.91
CA GLN A 141 0.34 7.88 -4.62
C GLN A 141 -0.36 6.66 -4.01
N GLY A 142 0.40 5.60 -3.71
CA GLY A 142 -0.16 4.39 -3.11
C GLY A 142 -0.73 4.65 -1.72
N LEU A 143 -0.07 5.45 -0.88
CA LEU A 143 -0.58 5.84 0.43
C LEU A 143 -1.82 6.73 0.33
N ALA A 144 -1.83 7.69 -0.61
CA ALA A 144 -3.00 8.52 -0.88
C ALA A 144 -4.19 7.67 -1.30
N TRP A 145 -3.98 6.70 -2.20
CA TRP A 145 -5.00 5.76 -2.64
C TRP A 145 -5.60 4.96 -1.46
N ILE A 146 -4.77 4.54 -0.49
CA ILE A 146 -5.29 3.87 0.71
C ILE A 146 -6.14 4.85 1.54
N GLY A 147 -5.70 6.11 1.69
CA GLY A 147 -6.47 7.15 2.37
C GLY A 147 -7.83 7.40 1.71
N ASP A 148 -7.86 7.51 0.38
CA ASP A 148 -9.09 7.70 -0.40
C ASP A 148 -10.04 6.50 -0.27
N TYR A 149 -9.50 5.27 -0.30
CA TYR A 149 -10.27 4.06 -0.03
C TYR A 149 -10.90 4.08 1.38
N GLU A 150 -10.16 4.53 2.38
CA GLU A 150 -10.68 4.66 3.74
C GLU A 150 -11.81 5.69 3.86
N GLN A 151 -11.69 6.82 3.17
CA GLN A 151 -12.78 7.80 3.08
C GLN A 151 -14.01 7.20 2.40
N TRP A 152 -13.82 6.45 1.31
CA TRP A 152 -14.91 5.76 0.63
C TRP A 152 -15.61 4.75 1.55
N ILE A 153 -14.87 3.97 2.34
CA ILE A 153 -15.48 3.04 3.30
C ILE A 153 -16.36 3.77 4.31
N ILE A 154 -15.90 4.89 4.85
CA ILE A 154 -16.68 5.69 5.79
C ILE A 154 -17.94 6.26 5.10
N SER A 155 -17.81 6.73 3.86
CA SER A 155 -18.93 7.26 3.09
C SER A 155 -19.98 6.19 2.77
N GLU A 156 -19.55 4.99 2.37
CA GLU A 156 -20.43 3.93 1.87
C GLU A 156 -21.04 3.10 3.01
N TYR A 157 -20.27 2.84 4.07
CA TYR A 157 -20.67 1.92 5.15
C TYR A 157 -20.78 2.57 6.53
N GLY A 158 -20.44 3.86 6.63
CA GLY A 158 -20.50 4.62 7.86
C GLY A 158 -19.28 4.44 8.76
N LEU A 159 -19.02 5.44 9.59
CA LEU A 159 -17.93 5.42 10.57
C LEU A 159 -18.09 4.25 11.57
N ASP A 160 -19.33 3.96 12.00
CA ASP A 160 -19.61 2.87 12.96
C ASP A 160 -19.17 1.51 12.43
N TYR A 161 -19.29 1.28 11.12
CA TYR A 161 -18.78 0.05 10.50
C TYR A 161 -17.27 -0.08 10.67
N ARG A 162 -16.53 1.00 10.37
CA ARG A 162 -15.08 1.00 10.52
C ARG A 162 -14.67 0.89 11.98
N GLN A 163 -15.39 1.55 12.90
CA GLN A 163 -15.16 1.44 14.34
C GLN A 163 -15.29 -0.01 14.82
N ARG A 164 -16.33 -0.73 14.40
CA ARG A 164 -16.46 -2.17 14.72
C ARG A 164 -15.26 -2.99 14.21
N CYS A 165 -14.74 -2.67 13.03
CA CYS A 165 -13.57 -3.37 12.47
C CYS A 165 -12.29 -3.10 13.28
N THR A 166 -12.11 -1.86 13.76
CA THR A 166 -10.98 -1.47 14.60
C THR A 166 -11.13 -1.94 16.05
N ASP A 167 -12.33 -2.05 16.59
CA ASP A 167 -12.56 -2.56 17.95
C ASP A 167 -12.30 -4.06 18.03
N ALA A 168 -12.58 -4.80 16.96
CA ALA A 168 -12.23 -6.21 16.84
C ALA A 168 -10.72 -6.46 16.71
N TRP A 169 -9.93 -5.41 16.48
CA TRP A 169 -8.47 -5.47 16.37
C TRP A 169 -7.81 -5.49 17.76
N LYS A 170 -7.06 -6.56 18.09
CA LYS A 170 -6.52 -6.76 19.45
C LYS A 170 -5.23 -6.00 19.79
N LYS A 171 -4.57 -5.35 18.83
CA LYS A 171 -3.37 -4.52 19.07
C LYS A 171 -3.76 -3.04 19.22
N LYS A 172 -2.82 -2.19 19.64
CA LYS A 172 -3.02 -0.74 19.57
C LYS A 172 -3.32 -0.32 18.13
N CYS A 173 -4.42 0.39 17.93
CA CYS A 173 -4.88 0.86 16.62
C CYS A 173 -5.01 2.40 16.61
N ILE A 174 -4.91 2.97 15.42
CA ILE A 174 -5.37 4.33 15.11
C ILE A 174 -6.91 4.29 15.11
N PRO A 175 -7.60 5.23 15.76
CA PRO A 175 -9.07 5.26 15.76
C PRO A 175 -9.66 5.32 14.35
N ALA A 176 -10.83 4.72 14.15
CA ALA A 176 -11.49 4.65 12.85
C ALA A 176 -11.62 6.01 12.14
N HIS A 177 -12.00 7.05 12.88
CA HIS A 177 -12.20 8.40 12.36
C HIS A 177 -10.88 9.10 11.97
N GLU A 178 -9.74 8.59 12.42
CA GLU A 178 -8.42 9.15 12.10
C GLU A 178 -7.71 8.39 10.97
N MET A 179 -8.13 7.17 10.63
CA MET A 179 -7.38 6.30 9.71
C MET A 179 -7.10 6.95 8.36
N ALA A 180 -8.14 7.50 7.70
CA ALA A 180 -7.99 8.19 6.43
C ALA A 180 -7.04 9.39 6.54
N ALA A 181 -7.27 10.27 7.52
CA ALA A 181 -6.44 11.45 7.76
C ALA A 181 -4.98 11.08 8.01
N LYS A 182 -4.72 10.02 8.79
CA LYS A 182 -3.35 9.55 9.07
C LYS A 182 -2.62 9.06 7.83
N TRP A 183 -3.30 8.46 6.86
CA TRP A 183 -2.66 8.14 5.57
C TRP A 183 -2.26 9.41 4.81
N HIS A 184 -3.13 10.41 4.75
CA HIS A 184 -2.83 11.68 4.09
C HIS A 184 -1.74 12.49 4.80
N GLU A 185 -1.71 12.51 6.13
CA GLU A 185 -0.62 13.13 6.91
C GLU A 185 0.75 12.50 6.57
N LEU A 186 0.80 11.18 6.37
CA LEU A 186 2.04 10.51 5.94
C LEU A 186 2.45 10.96 4.53
N VAL A 187 1.49 11.12 3.62
CA VAL A 187 1.73 11.63 2.27
C VAL A 187 2.26 13.06 2.32
N GLU A 188 1.60 13.95 3.05
CA GLU A 188 2.01 15.34 3.23
C GLU A 188 3.42 15.44 3.83
N TYR A 189 3.70 14.66 4.87
CA TYR A 189 5.04 14.60 5.46
C TYR A 189 6.07 14.20 4.41
N LEU A 190 5.85 13.12 3.66
CA LEU A 190 6.79 12.61 2.65
C LEU A 190 6.98 13.59 1.48
N LEU A 191 5.93 14.30 1.07
CA LEU A 191 5.99 15.31 0.01
C LEU A 191 6.70 16.60 0.45
N SER A 192 6.64 16.95 1.74
CA SER A 192 7.32 18.12 2.30
C SER A 192 8.84 17.93 2.46
N GLN A 193 9.34 16.71 2.31
CA GLN A 193 10.77 16.44 2.43
C GLN A 193 11.51 16.98 1.20
N PRO A 194 12.74 17.50 1.38
CA PRO A 194 13.52 17.99 0.26
C PRO A 194 13.68 16.89 -0.78
N LYS A 195 13.29 17.18 -2.03
CA LYS A 195 13.63 16.35 -3.18
C LYS A 195 15.03 16.76 -3.59
N SER A 196 15.91 15.78 -3.72
CA SER A 196 17.29 16.02 -4.12
C SER A 196 17.31 16.62 -5.52
N ASN A 197 17.85 17.83 -5.65
CA ASN A 197 18.04 18.52 -6.94
C ASN A 197 19.11 17.85 -7.79
#